data_AF-A0A9D2IAX2-F1
#
_entry.id   AF-A0A9D2IAX2-F1
#
_cell.length_a   1.000
_cell.length_b   1.000
_cell.length_c   1.000
_cell.angle_alpha   90.00
_cell.angle_beta   90.00
_cell.angle_gamma   90.00
#
_symmetry.space_group_name_H-M   'P 1'
#
loop_
_entity.id
_entity.type
_entity.pdbx_description
1 polymer ?
#
loop_
_entity_poly.entity_id
_entity_poly.type
_entity_poly.pdbx_seq_one_letter_code
_entity_poly.pdbx_strand_id
1 'polypeptide(L)'
;MIKQQLGNKIRELRKARGYSQEQFAPICGLDRTYIAGVESGKRNITIENAQKLANALNVSMAELFDFTQPIHKTFIVTINGEEFILEASKELTPEIKEEIEIIARLAFDEDDSTLLEVSDCDTTDELLELSVFDIAGLLAKKIESDLQISVTFKPIELEVTINY
;
A
#
# COMPACT_ATOMS: atom_id res chain seq x y z
N MET A 1 -12.67 -2.37 9.17
CA MET A 1 -12.99 -3.55 10.01
C MET A 1 -12.60 -4.81 9.25
N ILE A 2 -11.97 -5.77 9.93
CA ILE A 2 -11.39 -7.00 9.33
C ILE A 2 -12.39 -7.80 8.47
N LYS A 3 -13.67 -7.87 8.88
CA LYS A 3 -14.73 -8.55 8.12
C LYS A 3 -14.95 -7.95 6.72
N GLN A 4 -14.81 -6.63 6.58
CA GLN A 4 -14.99 -5.95 5.30
C GLN A 4 -13.81 -6.22 4.36
N GLN A 5 -12.58 -6.20 4.90
CA GLN A 5 -11.36 -6.51 4.15
C GLN A 5 -11.40 -7.94 3.62
N LEU A 6 -11.74 -8.90 4.50
CA LEU A 6 -11.92 -10.30 4.12
C LEU A 6 -13.03 -10.50 3.08
N GLY A 7 -14.19 -9.85 3.27
CA GLY A 7 -15.29 -9.89 2.31
C GLY A 7 -14.90 -9.37 0.93
N ASN A 8 -14.13 -8.27 0.88
CA ASN A 8 -13.63 -7.70 -0.37
C ASN A 8 -12.61 -8.64 -1.04
N LYS A 9 -11.64 -9.17 -0.30
CA LYS A 9 -10.65 -10.14 -0.82
C LYS A 9 -11.32 -11.38 -1.41
N ILE A 10 -12.29 -11.97 -0.70
CA ILE A 10 -13.07 -13.12 -1.21
C ILE A 10 -13.79 -12.75 -2.51
N ARG A 11 -14.42 -11.57 -2.57
CA ARG A 11 -15.13 -11.10 -3.77
C ARG A 11 -14.17 -10.93 -4.95
N GLU A 12 -13.00 -10.35 -4.73
CA GLU A 12 -11.96 -10.15 -5.75
C GLU A 12 -11.46 -11.48 -6.29
N LEU A 13 -11.03 -12.39 -5.40
CA LEU A 13 -10.55 -13.73 -5.77
C LEU A 13 -11.61 -14.54 -6.51
N ARG A 14 -12.89 -14.40 -6.12
CA ARG A 14 -14.02 -15.04 -6.80
C ARG A 14 -14.20 -14.47 -8.22
N LYS A 15 -14.21 -13.14 -8.35
CA LYS A 15 -14.36 -12.47 -9.65
C LYS A 15 -13.19 -12.78 -10.59
N ALA A 16 -11.96 -12.83 -10.07
CA ALA A 16 -10.77 -13.19 -10.84
C ALA A 16 -10.87 -14.61 -11.44
N ARG A 17 -11.61 -15.51 -10.80
CA ARG A 17 -11.92 -16.86 -11.31
C ARG A 17 -13.18 -16.93 -12.18
N GLY A 18 -13.81 -15.79 -12.46
CA GLY A 18 -15.00 -15.70 -13.32
C GLY A 18 -16.28 -16.25 -12.68
N TYR A 19 -16.32 -16.52 -11.38
CA TYR A 19 -17.51 -17.06 -10.74
C TYR A 19 -18.49 -15.96 -10.33
N SER A 20 -19.78 -16.16 -10.61
CA SER A 20 -20.86 -15.44 -9.92
C SER A 20 -21.02 -15.95 -8.48
N GLN A 21 -21.75 -15.23 -7.63
CA GLN A 21 -22.06 -15.75 -6.28
C GLN A 21 -22.91 -17.03 -6.34
N GLU A 22 -23.76 -17.17 -7.36
CA GLU A 22 -24.60 -18.35 -7.60
C GLU A 22 -23.78 -19.57 -8.01
N GLN A 23 -22.74 -19.36 -8.81
CA GLN A 23 -21.81 -20.41 -9.20
C GLN A 23 -20.85 -20.76 -8.07
N PHE A 24 -20.41 -19.77 -7.30
CA PHE A 24 -19.39 -19.96 -6.27
C PHE A 24 -19.94 -20.66 -5.02
N ALA A 25 -21.15 -20.32 -4.59
CA ALA A 25 -21.81 -20.91 -3.41
C ALA A 25 -21.77 -22.45 -3.37
N PRO A 26 -22.20 -23.19 -4.41
CA PRO A 26 -22.12 -24.65 -4.42
C PRO A 26 -20.67 -25.17 -4.44
N ILE A 27 -19.72 -24.45 -5.06
CA ILE A 27 -18.30 -24.85 -5.10
C ILE A 27 -17.69 -24.87 -3.69
N CYS A 28 -18.04 -23.89 -2.85
CA CYS A 28 -17.58 -23.85 -1.46
C CYS A 28 -18.49 -24.64 -0.49
N GLY A 29 -19.59 -25.23 -0.96
CA GLY A 29 -20.56 -25.91 -0.12
C GLY A 29 -21.26 -24.98 0.88
N LEU A 30 -21.52 -23.74 0.47
CA LEU A 30 -22.12 -22.68 1.28
C LEU A 30 -23.37 -22.11 0.59
N ASP A 31 -24.26 -21.49 1.37
CA ASP A 31 -25.44 -20.84 0.82
C ASP A 31 -25.08 -19.52 0.13
N ARG A 32 -25.76 -19.20 -0.98
CA ARG A 32 -25.54 -17.95 -1.73
C ARG A 32 -25.72 -16.70 -0.87
N THR A 33 -26.76 -16.66 -0.02
CA THR A 33 -27.00 -15.54 0.89
C THR A 33 -25.94 -15.45 1.98
N TYR A 34 -25.36 -16.59 2.39
CA TYR A 34 -24.21 -16.59 3.27
C TYR A 34 -23.01 -15.94 2.58
N ILE A 35 -22.66 -16.36 1.35
CA ILE A 35 -21.58 -15.74 0.55
C ILE A 35 -21.80 -14.24 0.39
N ALA A 36 -23.00 -13.80 0.01
CA ALA A 36 -23.31 -12.37 -0.11
C ALA A 36 -23.13 -11.62 1.22
N GLY A 37 -23.52 -12.24 2.33
CA GLY A 37 -23.32 -11.70 3.68
C GLY A 37 -21.84 -11.62 4.10
N VAL A 38 -21.02 -12.59 3.69
CA VAL A 38 -19.58 -12.61 3.92
C VAL A 38 -18.90 -11.51 3.10
N GLU A 39 -19.18 -11.45 1.79
CA GLU A 39 -18.58 -10.45 0.89
C GLU A 39 -18.98 -9.00 1.22
N SER A 40 -20.10 -8.81 1.91
CA SER A 40 -20.54 -7.49 2.39
C SER A 40 -20.06 -7.16 3.80
N GLY A 41 -19.23 -8.00 4.43
CA GLY A 41 -18.70 -7.79 5.77
C GLY A 41 -19.74 -7.92 6.90
N LYS A 42 -20.98 -8.31 6.57
CA LYS A 42 -22.09 -8.44 7.52
C LYS A 42 -22.00 -9.71 8.37
N ARG A 43 -21.29 -10.74 7.91
CA ARG A 43 -21.11 -12.02 8.61
C ARG A 43 -19.73 -12.10 9.27
N ASN A 44 -19.69 -12.66 10.48
CA ASN A 44 -18.46 -13.18 11.06
C ASN A 44 -18.34 -14.65 10.63
N ILE A 45 -17.29 -14.99 9.89
CA ILE A 45 -17.11 -16.36 9.40
C ILE A 45 -16.40 -17.22 10.44
N THR A 46 -16.76 -18.50 10.48
CA THR A 46 -15.99 -19.48 11.25
C THR A 46 -14.71 -19.83 10.49
N ILE A 47 -13.70 -20.33 11.21
CA ILE A 47 -12.44 -20.78 10.61
C ILE A 47 -12.69 -21.90 9.59
N GLU A 48 -13.63 -22.83 9.85
CA GLU A 48 -13.99 -23.89 8.91
C GLU A 48 -14.57 -23.35 7.59
N ASN A 49 -15.44 -22.34 7.66
CA ASN A 49 -16.00 -21.73 6.45
C ASN A 49 -14.94 -20.91 5.71
N ALA A 50 -14.01 -20.27 6.44
CA ALA A 50 -12.85 -19.64 5.83
C ALA A 50 -11.99 -20.65 5.06
N GLN A 51 -11.73 -21.83 5.63
CA GLN A 51 -11.00 -22.91 4.96
C GLN A 51 -11.72 -23.41 3.71
N LYS A 52 -13.05 -23.58 3.77
CA LYS A 52 -13.85 -23.95 2.59
C LYS A 52 -13.73 -22.92 1.47
N LEU A 53 -13.78 -21.63 1.83
CA LEU A 53 -13.62 -20.54 0.87
C LEU A 53 -12.21 -20.53 0.27
N ALA A 54 -11.17 -20.67 1.10
CA ALA A 54 -9.77 -20.76 0.66
C ALA A 54 -9.59 -21.91 -0.34
N ASN A 55 -10.10 -23.10 -0.01
CA ASN A 55 -10.03 -24.28 -0.87
C ASN A 55 -10.79 -24.08 -2.19
N ALA A 56 -12.01 -23.55 -2.14
CA ALA A 56 -12.82 -23.27 -3.34
C ALA A 56 -12.19 -22.19 -4.22
N LEU A 57 -11.48 -21.25 -3.62
CA LEU A 57 -10.67 -20.25 -4.30
C LEU A 57 -9.26 -20.78 -4.61
N ASN A 58 -8.89 -22.02 -4.33
CA ASN A 58 -7.54 -22.54 -4.55
C ASN A 58 -6.43 -21.57 -4.09
N VAL A 59 -6.56 -21.06 -2.86
CA VAL A 59 -5.57 -20.24 -2.17
C VAL A 59 -5.33 -20.80 -0.77
N SER A 60 -4.20 -20.49 -0.17
CA SER A 60 -3.92 -20.77 1.23
C SER A 60 -4.75 -19.88 2.17
N MET A 61 -4.85 -20.28 3.44
CA MET A 61 -5.45 -19.44 4.47
C MET A 61 -4.67 -18.13 4.67
N ALA A 62 -3.34 -18.15 4.54
CA ALA A 62 -2.54 -16.93 4.63
C ALA A 62 -2.93 -15.93 3.53
N GLU A 63 -2.97 -16.38 2.27
CA GLU A 63 -3.37 -15.54 1.13
C GLU A 63 -4.83 -15.05 1.21
N LEU A 64 -5.73 -15.85 1.80
CA LEU A 64 -7.12 -15.44 2.01
C LEU A 64 -7.24 -14.28 3.01
N PHE A 65 -6.38 -14.27 4.02
CA PHE A 65 -6.32 -13.23 5.06
C PHE A 65 -5.27 -12.16 4.77
N ASP A 66 -4.59 -12.26 3.64
CA ASP A 66 -3.70 -11.24 3.16
C ASP A 66 -4.52 -10.07 2.61
N PHE A 67 -4.72 -9.09 3.49
CA PHE A 67 -5.41 -7.84 3.21
C PHE A 67 -4.46 -6.71 2.84
N THR A 68 -3.20 -7.01 2.54
CA THR A 68 -2.28 -6.03 1.96
C THR A 68 -2.73 -5.78 0.52
N GLN A 69 -3.85 -5.07 0.38
CA GLN A 69 -4.22 -4.57 -0.92
C GLN A 69 -3.19 -3.53 -1.32
N PRO A 70 -2.76 -3.55 -2.57
CA PRO A 70 -2.00 -2.46 -3.09
C PRO A 70 -2.74 -1.14 -2.87
N ILE A 71 -2.19 -0.27 -2.02
CA ILE A 71 -2.51 1.14 -1.98
C ILE A 71 -2.08 1.75 -3.31
N HIS A 72 -2.87 2.73 -3.75
CA HIS A 72 -2.62 3.53 -4.95
C HIS A 72 -1.13 3.71 -5.21
N LYS A 73 -0.74 3.46 -6.47
CA LYS A 73 0.56 3.80 -7.04
C LYS A 73 1.02 5.22 -6.64
N THR A 74 0.07 6.08 -6.31
CA THR A 74 0.30 7.49 -6.04
C THR A 74 -0.31 7.91 -4.70
N PHE A 75 0.47 8.57 -3.85
CA PHE A 75 -0.02 9.17 -2.59
C PHE A 75 0.76 10.44 -2.24
N ILE A 76 0.18 11.29 -1.37
CA ILE A 76 0.84 12.50 -0.89
C ILE A 76 1.74 12.13 0.29
N VAL A 77 2.97 12.61 0.26
CA VAL A 77 3.96 12.49 1.33
C VAL A 77 4.47 13.87 1.69
N THR A 78 4.65 14.13 2.98
CA THR A 78 5.18 15.41 3.47
C THR A 78 6.67 15.25 3.76
N ILE A 79 7.49 16.12 3.19
CA ILE A 79 8.94 16.16 3.32
C ILE A 79 9.27 17.55 3.85
N ASN A 80 9.74 17.64 5.10
CA ASN A 80 10.05 18.92 5.79
C ASN A 80 8.94 19.99 5.72
N GLY A 81 7.68 19.57 5.85
CA GLY A 81 6.52 20.46 5.77
C GLY A 81 6.04 20.82 4.35
N GLU A 82 6.76 20.39 3.31
CA GLU A 82 6.32 20.51 1.92
C GLU A 82 5.62 19.22 1.45
N GLU A 83 4.53 19.35 0.71
CA GLU A 83 3.77 18.21 0.19
C GLU A 83 4.26 17.80 -1.21
N PHE A 84 4.57 16.51 -1.35
CA PHE A 84 4.96 15.89 -2.61
C PHE A 84 3.96 14.80 -2.98
N ILE A 85 3.69 14.68 -4.28
CA ILE A 85 3.02 13.51 -4.86
C ILE A 85 4.10 12.46 -5.13
N LEU A 86 4.08 11.37 -4.38
CA LEU A 86 4.91 10.20 -4.65
C LEU A 86 4.19 9.30 -5.64
N GLU A 87 4.85 8.96 -6.74
CA GLU A 87 4.41 7.95 -7.72
C GLU A 87 5.39 6.78 -7.75
N ALA A 88 4.96 5.60 -7.32
CA ALA A 88 5.75 4.38 -7.33
C ALA A 88 5.62 3.62 -8.66
N SER A 89 6.62 2.86 -9.10
CA SER A 89 6.54 2.11 -10.36
C SER A 89 5.52 0.97 -10.34
N LYS A 90 5.16 0.48 -9.15
CA LYS A 90 4.21 -0.60 -8.90
C LYS A 90 3.23 -0.20 -7.80
N GLU A 91 2.15 -0.95 -7.67
CA GLU A 91 1.24 -0.76 -6.56
C GLU A 91 1.91 -1.17 -5.23
N LEU A 92 1.63 -0.44 -4.14
CA LEU A 92 2.38 -0.56 -2.88
C LEU A 92 1.54 -1.23 -1.80
N THR A 93 2.11 -2.12 -1.00
CA THR A 93 1.38 -2.61 0.17
C THR A 93 1.28 -1.53 1.26
N PRO A 94 0.33 -1.62 2.21
CA PRO A 94 0.26 -0.69 3.34
C PRO A 94 1.54 -0.63 4.16
N GLU A 95 2.23 -1.76 4.32
CA GLU A 95 3.50 -1.85 5.04
C GLU A 95 4.59 -1.05 4.32
N ILE A 96 4.68 -1.19 3.00
CA ILE A 96 5.65 -0.46 2.18
C ILE A 96 5.34 1.05 2.21
N LYS A 97 4.07 1.44 2.18
CA LYS A 97 3.68 2.85 2.32
C LYS A 97 4.13 3.41 3.67
N GLU A 98 3.91 2.66 4.75
CA GLU A 98 4.31 3.05 6.09
C GLU A 98 5.84 3.16 6.20
N GLU A 99 6.58 2.22 5.63
CA GLU A 99 8.05 2.28 5.56
C GLU A 99 8.52 3.54 4.81
N ILE A 100 7.93 3.86 3.66
CA ILE A 100 8.25 5.07 2.90
C ILE A 100 7.96 6.33 3.72
N GLU A 101 6.83 6.40 4.42
CA GLU A 101 6.48 7.54 5.29
C GLU A 101 7.44 7.67 6.47
N ILE A 102 7.89 6.54 7.04
CA ILE A 102 8.90 6.52 8.09
C ILE A 102 10.23 7.05 7.56
N ILE A 103 10.71 6.56 6.42
CA ILE A 103 11.97 7.02 5.80
C ILE A 103 11.89 8.51 5.49
N ALA A 104 10.77 8.98 4.92
CA ALA A 104 10.58 10.41 4.62
C ALA A 104 10.60 11.30 5.87
N ARG A 105 10.09 10.79 7.01
CA ARG A 105 10.14 11.50 8.28
C ARG A 105 11.53 11.49 8.92
N LEU A 106 12.26 10.38 8.80
CA LEU A 106 13.59 10.22 9.40
C LEU A 106 14.68 10.99 8.64
N ALA A 107 14.51 11.19 7.33
CA ALA A 107 15.44 11.94 6.48
C ALA A 107 15.80 13.36 6.94
N PHE A 108 15.10 13.92 7.93
CA PHE A 108 15.31 15.26 8.48
C PHE A 108 15.60 15.26 9.98
N ASP A 109 15.77 14.09 10.59
CA ASP A 109 16.20 14.01 11.99
C ASP A 109 17.71 14.29 12.05
N GLU A 110 18.14 15.24 12.88
CA GLU A 110 19.53 15.74 12.93
C GLU A 110 20.53 14.62 13.29
N ASP A 111 20.05 13.58 13.97
CA ASP A 111 20.83 12.42 14.38
C ASP A 111 20.76 11.23 13.39
N ASP A 112 20.04 11.36 12.27
CA ASP A 112 19.75 10.26 11.36
C ASP A 112 20.70 10.22 10.15
N SER A 113 21.47 9.15 10.05
CA SER A 113 22.44 8.92 8.97
C SER A 113 21.86 8.14 7.79
N THR A 114 20.54 7.93 7.71
CA THR A 114 19.96 6.99 6.72
C THR A 114 20.19 7.41 5.28
N LEU A 115 20.27 8.72 5.02
CA LEU A 115 20.53 9.26 3.69
C LEU A 115 22.02 9.32 3.33
N LEU A 116 22.94 9.20 4.30
CA LEU A 116 24.39 9.20 4.01
C LEU A 116 24.83 8.01 3.15
N GLU A 117 24.11 6.89 3.25
CA GLU A 117 24.43 5.70 2.44
C GLU A 117 24.16 5.90 0.93
N VAL A 118 23.32 6.86 0.58
CA VAL A 118 22.85 7.10 -0.80
C VAL A 118 23.12 8.52 -1.31
N SER A 119 23.67 9.38 -0.47
CA SER A 119 24.12 10.72 -0.82
C SER A 119 25.61 10.73 -1.16
N ASP A 120 26.04 11.80 -1.82
CA ASP A 120 27.46 12.10 -2.02
C ASP A 120 28.03 12.93 -0.85
N CYS A 121 27.30 13.00 0.29
CA CYS A 121 27.66 13.79 1.46
C CYS A 121 28.48 12.96 2.45
N ASP A 122 29.48 13.58 3.08
CA ASP A 122 30.35 12.92 4.05
C ASP A 122 29.82 13.03 5.49
N THR A 123 28.93 13.99 5.76
CA THR A 123 28.39 14.28 7.11
C THR A 123 26.90 14.61 7.09
N THR A 124 26.21 14.40 8.22
CA THR A 124 24.78 14.76 8.37
C THR A 124 24.54 16.27 8.27
N ASP A 125 25.52 17.10 8.67
CA ASP A 125 25.46 18.55 8.54
C ASP A 125 25.32 19.00 7.06
N GLU A 126 25.98 18.31 6.14
CA GLU A 126 25.86 18.58 4.69
C GLU A 126 24.48 18.21 4.14
N LEU A 127 23.81 17.20 4.72
CA LEU A 127 22.45 16.83 4.33
C LEU A 127 21.43 17.90 4.73
N LEU A 128 21.63 18.58 5.86
CA LEU A 128 20.75 19.64 6.35
C LEU A 128 20.79 20.91 5.48
N GLU A 129 21.87 21.10 4.70
CA GLU A 129 22.00 22.22 3.76
C GLU A 129 21.31 21.97 2.41
N LEU A 130 20.88 20.74 2.13
CA LEU A 130 20.25 20.38 0.87
C LEU A 130 18.82 20.93 0.76
N SER A 131 18.41 21.23 -0.48
CA SER A 131 17.01 21.61 -0.71
C SER A 131 16.09 20.41 -0.49
N VAL A 132 14.82 20.69 -0.18
CA VAL A 132 13.80 19.64 0.00
C VAL A 132 13.67 18.77 -1.27
N PHE A 133 13.94 19.32 -2.45
CA PHE A 133 13.97 18.61 -3.72
C PHE A 133 15.16 17.65 -3.86
N ASP A 134 16.35 18.07 -3.40
CA ASP A 134 17.54 17.22 -3.40
C ASP A 134 17.33 16.04 -2.44
N ILE A 135 16.73 16.30 -1.27
CA ILE A 135 16.40 15.28 -0.28
C ILE A 135 15.32 14.33 -0.82
N ALA A 136 14.31 14.82 -1.54
CA ALA A 136 13.35 13.96 -2.24
C ALA A 136 14.04 13.06 -3.29
N GLY A 137 15.09 13.56 -3.96
CA GLY A 137 15.93 12.76 -4.85
C GLY A 137 16.72 11.66 -4.12
N LEU A 138 17.30 11.98 -2.97
CA LEU A 138 18.00 11.01 -2.12
C LEU A 138 17.06 9.95 -1.54
N LEU A 139 15.87 10.37 -1.10
CA LEU A 139 14.80 9.47 -0.65
C LEU A 139 14.41 8.48 -1.74
N ALA A 140 14.28 8.94 -2.99
CA ALA A 140 13.98 8.04 -4.11
C ALA A 140 15.05 6.97 -4.30
N LYS A 141 16.34 7.35 -4.23
CA LYS A 141 17.47 6.40 -4.28
C LYS A 141 17.45 5.42 -3.12
N LYS A 142 17.16 5.90 -1.89
CA LYS A 142 17.09 5.05 -0.70
C LYS A 142 15.96 4.02 -0.80
N ILE A 143 14.78 4.45 -1.20
CA ILE A 143 13.61 3.57 -1.40
C ILE A 143 13.88 2.55 -2.51
N GLU A 144 14.57 2.95 -3.59
CA GLU A 144 14.96 2.01 -4.64
C GLU A 144 15.97 0.96 -4.15
N SER A 145 16.95 1.37 -3.34
CA SER A 145 17.93 0.47 -2.73
C SER A 145 17.30 -0.52 -1.75
N ASP A 146 16.50 -0.01 -0.80
CA ASP A 146 16.01 -0.79 0.33
C ASP A 146 14.80 -1.66 -0.05
N LEU A 147 13.88 -1.12 -0.87
CA LEU A 147 12.59 -1.76 -1.16
C LEU A 147 12.51 -2.34 -2.58
N GLN A 148 13.54 -2.11 -3.43
CA GLN A 148 13.54 -2.47 -4.85
C GLN A 148 12.30 -1.91 -5.58
N ILE A 149 11.99 -0.64 -5.28
CA ILE A 149 10.87 0.10 -5.86
C ILE A 149 11.38 1.44 -6.37
N SER A 150 11.24 1.68 -7.66
CA SER A 150 11.46 3.00 -8.22
C SER A 150 10.28 3.91 -7.86
N VAL A 151 10.58 5.05 -7.24
CA VAL A 151 9.58 6.06 -6.86
C VAL A 151 9.99 7.43 -7.41
N THR A 152 9.01 8.25 -7.77
CA THR A 152 9.23 9.64 -8.19
C THR A 152 8.45 10.57 -7.29
N PHE A 153 9.10 11.59 -6.76
CA PHE A 153 8.47 12.66 -6.00
C PHE A 153 8.21 13.83 -6.95
N LYS A 154 6.95 14.27 -7.03
CA LYS A 154 6.51 15.43 -7.80
C LYS A 154 6.05 16.53 -6.83
N PRO A 155 6.61 17.74 -6.88
CA PRO A 155 6.15 18.81 -6.03
C PRO A 155 4.71 19.21 -6.38
N ILE A 156 3.95 19.64 -5.37
CA ILE A 156 2.63 20.23 -5.58
C ILE A 156 2.80 21.74 -5.77
N GLU A 157 2.93 22.18 -7.02
CA GLU A 157 2.83 23.60 -7.35
C GLU A 157 1.35 24.03 -7.31
N LEU A 158 0.93 24.63 -6.19
CA LEU A 158 -0.40 25.24 -6.06
C LEU A 158 -0.44 26.61 -6.77
N GLU A 159 -0.37 26.63 -8.11
CA GLU A 159 -0.81 27.79 -8.90
C GLU A 159 -2.25 27.59 -9.39
N VAL A 160 -3.23 27.77 -8.49
CA VAL A 160 -4.62 27.97 -8.95
C VAL A 160 -4.84 29.44 -9.20
N THR A 161 -4.43 29.91 -10.39
CA THR A 161 -4.86 31.23 -10.86
C THR A 161 -6.29 31.11 -11.37
N ILE A 162 -7.28 31.39 -10.52
CA ILE A 162 -8.67 31.56 -10.95
C ILE A 162 -8.75 32.92 -11.64
N ASN A 163 -8.67 32.93 -12.97
CA ASN A 163 -9.01 34.11 -13.77
C ASN A 163 -10.54 34.25 -13.77
N TYR A 164 -11.03 35.32 -13.10
CA TYR A 164 -12.44 35.73 -13.11
C TYR A 164 -12.85 36.36 -14.44
#